data_AF-A0AAW0WMC9-F1
#
_entry.id   AF-A0AAW0WMC9-F1
#
_cell.length_a   1.000
_cell.length_b   1.000
_cell.length_c   1.000
_cell.angle_alpha   90.00
_cell.angle_beta   90.00
_cell.angle_gamma   90.00
#
_symmetry.space_group_name_H-M   'P 1'
#
loop_
_entity.id
_entity.type
_entity.pdbx_description
1 polymer ?
#
loop_
_entity_poly.entity_id
_entity_poly.type
_entity_poly.pdbx_seq_one_letter_code
_entity_poly.pdbx_strand_id
1 'polypeptide(L)'
;QIYISLVGGLSFNFASVPLFFELAVESAYPCSEVIVGGLLTATNNFIGLLFLFIFFIPNIGYEWMTYLLLGVSAATFVPLHFVQEDYFRSNIDRHALLQSSYQPI
;
A
#
# COMPACT_ATOMS: atom_id res chain seq x y z
N GLN A 1 -18.42 8.70 18.96
CA GLN A 1 -17.11 9.31 18.65
C GLN A 1 -16.01 8.24 18.49
N ILE A 2 -15.83 7.35 19.47
CA ILE A 2 -14.81 6.27 19.40
C ILE A 2 -15.14 5.25 18.30
N TYR A 3 -16.41 4.83 18.18
CA TYR A 3 -16.84 3.83 17.19
C TYR A 3 -16.59 4.26 15.74
N ILE A 4 -16.97 5.49 15.38
CA ILE A 4 -16.77 6.02 14.03
C ILE A 4 -15.28 6.13 13.71
N SER A 5 -14.46 6.57 14.67
CA SER A 5 -13.02 6.73 14.47
C SER A 5 -12.32 5.38 14.31
N LEU A 6 -12.70 4.37 15.10
CA LEU A 6 -12.15 3.02 14.99
C LEU A 6 -12.58 2.33 13.70
N VAL A 7 -13.88 2.31 13.40
CA VAL A 7 -14.42 1.65 12.20
C VAL A 7 -13.92 2.35 10.94
N GLY A 8 -13.94 3.69 10.92
CA GLY A 8 -13.42 4.47 9.80
C GLY A 8 -11.92 4.28 9.62
N GLY A 9 -11.14 4.38 10.70
CA GLY A 9 -9.69 4.19 10.66
C GLY A 9 -9.27 2.80 10.18
N LEU A 10 -9.92 1.75 10.69
CA LEU A 10 -9.69 0.38 10.23
C LEU A 10 -10.09 0.21 8.76
N SER A 11 -11.26 0.72 8.36
CA SER A 11 -11.72 0.60 6.97
C SER A 11 -10.74 1.25 5.98
N PHE A 12 -10.25 2.45 6.29
CA PHE A 12 -9.24 3.12 5.45
C PHE A 12 -7.91 2.37 5.44
N ASN A 13 -7.48 1.84 6.59
CA ASN A 13 -6.25 1.05 6.66
C ASN A 13 -6.33 -0.19 5.75
N PHE A 14 -7.43 -0.97 5.83
CA PHE A 14 -7.63 -2.13 4.95
C PHE A 14 -7.81 -1.75 3.47
N ALA A 15 -8.51 -0.66 3.17
CA ALA A 15 -8.68 -0.19 1.80
C ALA A 15 -7.37 0.31 1.17
N SER A 16 -6.42 0.79 1.98
CA SER A 16 -5.14 1.29 1.48
C SER A 16 -4.21 0.18 0.96
N VAL A 17 -4.30 -1.04 1.51
CA VAL A 17 -3.43 -2.17 1.12
C VAL A 17 -3.50 -2.50 -0.38
N PRO A 18 -4.68 -2.74 -0.99
CA PRO A 18 -4.75 -3.00 -2.42
C PRO A 18 -4.33 -1.78 -3.26
N LEU A 19 -4.65 -0.55 -2.84
CA LEU A 19 -4.24 0.67 -3.55
C LEU A 19 -2.72 0.81 -3.61
N PHE A 20 -2.00 0.54 -2.52
CA PHE A 20 -0.54 0.54 -2.52
C PHE A 20 0.04 -0.55 -3.41
N PHE A 21 -0.61 -1.70 -3.50
CA PHE A 21 -0.18 -2.79 -4.37
C PHE A 21 -0.30 -2.40 -5.85
N GLU A 22 -1.44 -1.85 -6.24
CA GLU A 22 -1.66 -1.34 -7.61
C GLU A 22 -0.64 -0.26 -7.98
N LEU A 23 -0.43 0.72 -7.08
CA LEU A 23 0.54 1.79 -7.28
C LEU A 23 1.98 1.27 -7.38
N ALA A 24 2.34 0.26 -6.59
CA ALA A 24 3.66 -0.37 -6.64
C ALA A 24 3.90 -1.11 -7.96
N VAL A 25 2.90 -1.83 -8.46
CA VAL A 25 2.99 -2.55 -9.74
C VAL A 25 3.07 -1.58 -10.91
N GLU A 26 2.33 -0.47 -10.85
CA GLU A 26 2.38 0.58 -11.87
C GLU A 26 3.72 1.32 -11.90
N SER A 27 4.23 1.73 -10.73
CA SER A 27 5.54 2.38 -10.62
C SER A 27 6.72 1.48 -10.99
N ALA A 28 6.56 0.16 -10.89
CA ALA A 28 7.60 -0.82 -11.21
C ALA A 28 7.55 -1.32 -12.67
N TYR A 29 6.72 -0.75 -13.55
CA TYR A 29 6.68 -1.17 -14.96
C TYR A 29 8.05 -1.02 -15.64
N PRO A 30 8.55 -2.00 -16.44
CA PRO A 30 7.88 -3.20 -16.96
C PRO A 30 8.12 -4.49 -16.15
N CYS A 31 8.25 -4.41 -14.82
CA CYS A 31 8.44 -5.59 -13.97
C CYS A 31 7.16 -6.44 -13.89
N SER A 32 7.33 -7.75 -13.65
CA SER A 32 6.20 -8.66 -13.42
C SER A 32 5.51 -8.37 -12.10
N GLU A 33 4.18 -8.28 -12.14
CA GLU A 33 3.30 -8.11 -10.98
C GLU A 33 3.58 -9.13 -9.86
N VAL A 34 3.93 -10.37 -10.23
CA VAL A 34 4.23 -11.44 -9.26
C VAL A 34 5.48 -11.11 -8.45
N ILE A 35 6.50 -10.53 -9.08
CA ILE A 35 7.77 -10.20 -8.42
C ILE A 35 7.57 -9.02 -7.48
N VAL A 36 6.89 -7.97 -7.95
CA VAL A 36 6.57 -6.78 -7.16
C VAL A 36 5.70 -7.16 -5.96
N GLY A 37 4.65 -7.94 -6.19
CA GLY A 37 3.76 -8.40 -5.13
C GLY A 37 4.41 -9.34 -4.12
N GLY A 38 5.28 -10.23 -4.59
CA GLY A 38 6.10 -11.09 -3.74
C GLY A 38 7.05 -10.28 -2.86
N LEU A 39 7.72 -9.27 -3.42
CA LEU A 39 8.63 -8.39 -2.67
C LEU A 39 7.88 -7.55 -1.63
N LEU A 40 6.73 -6.96 -1.97
CA LEU A 40 5.90 -6.21 -1.03
C LEU A 40 5.46 -7.11 0.14
N THR A 41 5.01 -8.32 -0.16
CA THR A 41 4.56 -9.28 0.87
C THR A 41 5.71 -9.76 1.74
N ALA A 42 6.88 -10.06 1.16
CA ALA A 42 8.08 -10.43 1.91
C ALA A 42 8.51 -9.30 2.85
N THR A 43 8.50 -8.06 2.36
CA THR A 43 8.84 -6.87 3.16
C THR A 43 7.84 -6.65 4.30
N ASN A 44 6.54 -6.80 4.02
CA ASN A 44 5.49 -6.72 5.05
C ASN A 44 5.68 -7.77 6.15
N ASN A 45 5.94 -9.02 5.79
CA ASN A 45 6.20 -10.08 6.76
C ASN A 45 7.51 -9.85 7.54
N PHE A 46 8.53 -9.30 6.90
CA PHE A 46 9.80 -8.98 7.56
C PHE A 46 9.63 -7.88 8.63
N ILE A 47 8.87 -6.82 8.31
CA ILE A 47 8.54 -5.77 9.29
C ILE A 47 7.67 -6.33 10.41
N GLY A 48 6.68 -7.17 10.09
CA GLY A 48 5.86 -7.86 11.10
C GLY A 48 6.69 -8.74 12.04
N LEU A 49 7.70 -9.42 11.51
CA LEU A 49 8.65 -10.19 12.30
C LEU A 49 9.48 -9.29 13.23
N LEU A 50 10.00 -8.15 12.74
CA LEU A 50 10.71 -7.18 13.59
C LEU A 50 9.81 -6.62 14.70
N PHE A 51 8.56 -6.30 14.36
CA PHE A 51 7.57 -5.85 15.32
C PHE A 51 7.31 -6.90 16.41
N LEU A 52 7.22 -8.18 16.03
CA LEU A 52 7.03 -9.27 16.98
C LEU A 52 8.28 -9.49 17.86
N PHE A 53 9.47 -9.32 17.29
CA PHE A 53 10.74 -9.41 18.04
C PHE A 53 10.83 -8.39 19.17
N ILE A 54 10.24 -7.21 19.03
CA ILE A 54 10.23 -6.17 20.07
C ILE A 54 9.49 -6.65 21.34
N PHE A 55 8.49 -7.54 21.22
CA PHE A 55 7.78 -8.10 22.38
C PHE A 55 8.61 -9.07 23.23
N PHE A 56 9.76 -9.53 22.74
CA PHE A 56 10.69 -10.32 23.57
C PHE A 56 11.40 -9.48 24.63
N ILE A 57 11.30 -8.15 24.56
CA ILE A 57 11.91 -7.24 25.55
C ILE A 57 10.98 -7.16 26.78
N PRO A 58 11.45 -7.57 27.97
CA PRO A 58 10.65 -7.46 29.20
C PRO A 58 10.44 -5.98 29.57
N ASN A 59 9.27 -5.66 30.13
CA ASN A 59 8.87 -4.33 30.63
C ASN A 59 8.70 -3.20 29.60
N ILE A 60 8.47 -3.50 28.32
CA ILE A 60 8.33 -2.46 27.28
C ILE A 60 6.96 -1.73 27.27
N GLY A 61 5.97 -2.25 27.98
CA GLY A 61 4.59 -1.70 27.99
C GLY A 61 3.89 -1.80 26.62
N TYR A 62 2.71 -1.17 26.49
CA TYR A 62 1.90 -1.22 25.26
C TYR A 62 1.55 0.16 24.68
N GLU A 63 1.75 1.23 25.44
CA GLU A 63 1.36 2.60 25.02
C GLU A 63 2.11 3.04 23.76
N TRP A 64 3.37 2.61 23.62
CA TRP A 64 4.19 2.91 22.45
C TRP A 64 3.55 2.42 21.14
N MET A 65 2.80 1.31 21.16
CA MET A 65 2.24 0.73 19.93
C MET A 65 1.26 1.67 19.26
N THR A 66 0.41 2.37 20.03
CA THR A 66 -0.58 3.30 19.47
C THR A 66 0.09 4.54 18.89
N TYR A 67 1.12 5.07 19.57
CA TYR A 67 1.90 6.20 19.06
C TYR A 67 2.71 5.81 17.82
N LEU A 68 3.29 4.60 17.80
CA LEU A 68 4.04 4.10 16.66
C LEU A 68 3.12 3.89 15.46
N LEU A 69 1.94 3.28 15.66
CA LEU A 69 0.94 3.06 14.60
C LEU A 69 0.44 4.38 14.00
N LEU A 70 0.16 5.37 14.84
CA LEU A 70 -0.23 6.70 14.38
C LEU A 70 0.93 7.37 13.62
N GLY A 71 2.15 7.26 14.14
CA GLY A 71 3.36 7.80 13.55
C GLY A 71 3.66 7.23 12.17
N VAL A 72 3.62 5.90 12.00
CA VAL A 72 3.85 5.28 10.69
C VAL A 72 2.73 5.60 9.70
N SER A 73 1.48 5.64 10.15
CA SER A 73 0.34 6.02 9.29
C SER A 73 0.49 7.44 8.77
N ALA A 74 0.95 8.38 9.61
CA ALA A 74 1.25 9.75 9.20
C ALA A 74 2.50 9.84 8.30
N ALA A 75 3.53 9.03 8.59
CA ALA A 75 4.76 9.00 7.82
C ALA A 75 4.54 8.52 6.38
N THR A 76 3.56 7.64 6.13
CA THR A 76 3.22 7.13 4.79
C THR A 76 2.76 8.22 3.81
N PHE A 77 2.26 9.36 4.30
CA PHE A 77 1.91 10.50 3.43
C PHE A 77 3.13 11.14 2.78
N VAL A 78 4.31 11.06 3.41
CA VAL A 78 5.55 11.64 2.88
C VAL A 78 5.97 10.95 1.57
N PRO A 79 6.17 9.63 1.50
CA PRO A 79 6.52 8.97 0.25
C PRO A 79 5.40 9.07 -0.78
N LEU A 80 4.12 9.02 -0.38
CA LEU A 80 2.99 9.22 -1.30
C LEU A 80 3.06 10.58 -2.00
N HIS A 81 3.51 11.64 -1.33
CA HIS A 81 3.66 12.95 -1.94
C HIS A 81 4.73 12.99 -3.04
N PHE A 82 5.75 12.14 -2.95
CA PHE A 82 6.83 12.07 -3.92
C PHE A 82 6.55 11.10 -5.08
N VAL A 83 5.60 10.19 -4.92
CA VAL A 83 5.20 9.28 -6.01
C VAL A 83 4.44 10.10 -7.05
N GLN A 84 5.07 10.30 -8.21
CA GLN A 84 4.39 10.82 -9.39
C GLN A 84 3.64 9.67 -10.05
N GLU A 85 2.31 9.81 -10.17
CA GLU A 85 1.45 8.83 -10.83
C GLU A 85 1.62 8.92 -12.35
N ASP A 86 2.68 8.32 -12.87
CA ASP A 86 2.82 8.12 -14.32
C ASP A 86 2.02 6.88 -14.72
N TYR A 87 0.74 7.10 -15.05
CA TYR A 87 -0.23 6.09 -15.51
C TYR A 87 0.09 5.53 -16.90
N PHE A 88 1.32 5.08 -17.14
CA PHE A 88 1.79 4.66 -18.47
C PHE A 88 1.04 3.41 -18.96
N ARG A 89 0.83 2.42 -18.08
CA ARG A 89 0.06 1.20 -18.41
C ARG A 89 -1.42 1.50 -18.64
N SER A 90 -2.05 2.25 -17.75
CA SER A 90 -3.47 2.63 -17.88
C SER A 90 -3.72 3.44 -19.17
N ASN A 91 -2.77 4.30 -19.56
CA ASN A 91 -2.85 5.00 -20.84
C ASN A 91 -2.77 4.04 -22.05
N ILE A 92 -1.88 3.05 -22.02
CA ILE A 92 -1.77 2.06 -23.12
C ILE A 92 -3.05 1.23 -23.23
N ASP A 93 -3.57 0.71 -22.12
CA ASP A 93 -4.80 -0.09 -22.12
C ASP A 93 -6.00 0.75 -22.61
N ARG A 94 -6.08 2.03 -22.21
CA ARG A 94 -7.11 2.96 -22.68
C ARG A 94 -7.04 3.21 -24.18
N HIS A 95 -5.84 3.33 -24.74
CA HIS A 95 -5.66 3.50 -26.19
C HIS A 95 -6.03 2.23 -26.96
N ALA A 96 -5.66 1.05 -26.46
CA ALA A 96 -6.03 -0.22 -27.08
C ALA A 96 -7.55 -0.43 -27.12
N LEU A 97 -8.28 -0.07 -26.05
CA LEU A 97 -9.74 -0.16 -25.99
C LEU A 97 -10.45 0.80 -26.95
N LEU A 98 -9.96 2.04 -27.08
CA LEU A 98 -10.51 3.01 -28.04
C LEU A 98 -10.33 2.53 -29.49
N GLN A 99 -9.19 1.92 -29.79
CA GLN A 99 -8.88 1.40 -31.13
C GLN A 99 -9.73 0.17 -31.48
N SER A 100 -10.03 -0.70 -30.51
CA SER A 100 -11.00 -1.80 -30.68
C SER A 100 -12.43 -1.31 -30.87
N SER A 101 -12.81 -0.19 -30.26
CA SER A 101 -14.16 0.37 -30.37
C SER A 101 -14.40 1.10 -31.69
N TYR A 102 -13.33 1.53 -32.37
CA TYR A 102 -13.39 2.22 -33.65
C TYR A 102 -13.39 1.29 -34.87
N GLN A 103 -13.20 -0.03 -34.71
CA GLN A 103 -13.34 -0.96 -35.84
C GLN A 103 -14.84 -1.08 -36.20
N PRO A 104 -15.31 -0.53 -37.34
CA PRO A 104 -16.65 -0.85 -37.82
C PRO A 104 -16.67 -2.33 -38.25
N ILE A 105 -17.75 -3.02 -37.89
CA ILE A 105 -18.05 -4.41 -38.26
C ILE A 105 -18.04 -4.56 -39.79
#